data_AF-A0A388QK67-F1
#
_entry.id   AF-A0A388QK67-F1
#
_cell.length_a   1.000
_cell.length_b   1.000
_cell.length_c   1.000
_cell.angle_alpha   90.00
_cell.angle_beta   90.00
_cell.angle_gamma   90.00
#
_symmetry.space_group_name_H-M   'P 1'
#
loop_
_entity.id
_entity.type
_entity.pdbx_description
1 polymer ?
#
loop_
_entity_poly.entity_id
_entity_poly.type
_entity_poly.pdbx_seq_one_letter_code
_entity_poly.pdbx_strand_id
1 'polypeptide(L)' 'MVKIAVFDSGLGSLSIIKAIQKVCKSEIIYFADQKNFPYGKKSKKQLETIINKTIKMLKENFPQML' A
#
# COMPACT_ATOMS: atom_id res chain seq x y z
N MET A 1 15.48 -11.37 4.02
CA MET A 1 14.77 -10.18 4.53
C MET A 1 13.48 -10.06 3.74
N VAL A 2 12.32 -9.94 4.40
CA VAL A 2 11.03 -9.91 3.71
C VAL A 2 10.80 -8.51 3.16
N LYS A 3 10.35 -8.39 1.91
CA LYS A 3 9.95 -7.12 1.30
C LYS A 3 8.44 -7.01 1.31
N ILE A 4 7.92 -5.90 1.83
CA ILE A 4 6.47 -5.71 2.02
C ILE A 4 6.07 -4.36 1.43
N ALA A 5 5.15 -4.38 0.47
CA ALA A 5 4.54 -3.16 -0.03
C ALA A 5 3.28 -2.86 0.79
N VAL A 6 3.18 -1.65 1.32
CA VAL A 6 2.01 -1.15 2.03
C VAL A 6 1.51 0.07 1.29
N PHE A 7 0.23 0.08 0.89
CA PHE A 7 -0.41 1.24 0.29
C PHE A 7 -1.69 1.61 1.04
N ASP A 8 -1.92 2.91 1.18
CA ASP A 8 -3.04 3.49 1.93
C ASP A 8 -3.37 4.86 1.32
N SER A 9 -4.63 5.29 1.39
CA SER A 9 -5.01 6.64 1.01
C SER A 9 -4.61 7.70 2.05
N GLY A 10 -4.47 7.30 3.32
CA GLY A 10 -4.16 8.19 4.44
C GLY A 10 -2.83 7.89 5.11
N LEU A 11 -2.75 8.14 6.42
CA LEU A 11 -1.58 7.85 7.27
C LEU A 11 -1.86 6.75 8.32
N GLY A 12 -3.05 6.16 8.31
CA GLY A 12 -3.48 5.19 9.34
C GLY A 12 -2.63 3.91 9.33
N SER A 13 -2.20 3.49 8.15
CA SER A 13 -1.30 2.36 7.91
C SER A 13 0.07 2.45 8.59
N LEU A 14 0.54 3.63 9.01
CA LEU A 14 1.82 3.77 9.73
C LEU A 14 1.83 2.97 11.05
N SER A 15 0.67 2.86 11.70
CA SER A 15 0.51 2.03 12.91
C SER A 15 0.75 0.54 12.63
N ILE A 16 0.27 0.06 11.47
CA ILE A 16 0.44 -1.31 11.00
C ILE A 16 1.89 -1.58 10.59
N ILE A 17 2.53 -0.66 9.87
CA ILE A 17 3.96 -0.76 9.50
C ILE A 17 4.83 -0.93 10.74
N LYS A 18 4.59 -0.11 11.79
CA LYS A 18 5.32 -0.22 13.06
C LYS A 18 5.11 -1.59 13.73
N ALA A 19 3.91 -2.16 13.64
CA ALA A 19 3.63 -3.49 14.19
C ALA A 19 4.36 -4.59 13.40
N ILE A 20 4.36 -4.52 12.07
CA ILE A 20 5.08 -5.47 11.19
C ILE A 20 6.58 -5.48 11.52
N GLN A 21 7.20 -4.30 11.60
CA GLN A 21 8.63 -4.16 11.89
C GLN A 21 9.04 -4.68 13.27
N LYS A 22 8.11 -4.77 14.23
CA LYS A 22 8.36 -5.38 15.55
C LYS A 22 8.38 -6.90 15.50
N VAL A 23 7.62 -7.50 14.59
CA VAL A 23 7.48 -8.97 14.49
C VAL A 23 8.57 -9.57 13.61
N CYS A 24 9.03 -8.86 12.58
CA CYS A 24 10.08 -9.37 11.69
C CYS A 24 10.96 -8.25 11.10
N LYS A 25 12.19 -8.63 10.68
CA LYS A 25 13.04 -7.75 9.87
C LYS A 25 12.49 -7.67 8.45
N SER A 26 11.84 -6.55 8.14
CA SER A 26 11.22 -6.27 6.85
C SER A 26 11.73 -4.98 6.21
N GLU A 27 11.89 -5.00 4.89
CA GLU A 27 12.03 -3.80 4.06
C GLU A 27 10.64 -3.39 3.57
N ILE A 28 10.17 -2.22 4.01
CA ILE A 28 8.82 -1.73 3.73
C ILE A 28 8.90 -0.69 2.62
N ILE A 29 8.14 -0.89 1.54
CA ILE A 29 7.84 0.17 0.57
C ILE A 29 6.45 0.71 0.91
N TYR A 30 6.40 1.97 1.30
CA TYR A 30 5.15 2.64 1.65
C TYR A 30 4.69 3.57 0.52
N PHE A 31 3.48 3.35 0.03
CA PHE A 31 2.85 4.19 -1.00
C PHE A 31 1.62 4.90 -0.44
N ALA A 32 1.72 6.22 -0.25
CA ALA A 32 0.60 7.05 0.16
C ALA A 32 -0.20 7.54 -1.07
N ASP A 33 -1.39 7.00 -1.25
CA ASP A 33 -2.32 7.33 -2.35
C ASP A 33 -3.12 8.61 -2.06
N GLN A 34 -2.40 9.72 -1.94
CA GLN A 34 -3.00 11.04 -1.67
C GLN A 34 -3.99 11.48 -2.76
N LYS A 35 -3.77 11.04 -4.00
CA LYS A 35 -4.62 11.37 -5.15
C LYS A 35 -6.06 10.88 -4.96
N ASN A 36 -6.24 9.73 -4.31
CA ASN A 36 -7.54 9.10 -4.14
C ASN A 36 -8.10 9.24 -2.72
N PHE A 37 -7.44 10.00 -1.86
CA PHE A 37 -7.89 10.25 -0.49
C PHE A 37 -9.23 11.02 -0.44
N PRO A 38 -10.12 10.70 0.52
CA PRO A 38 -10.16 9.50 1.34
C PRO A 38 -10.88 8.34 0.62
N TYR A 39 -10.40 7.11 0.79
CA TYR A 39 -11.08 5.91 0.26
C TYR A 39 -12.52 5.75 0.76
N GLY A 40 -12.82 6.19 1.99
CA GLY A 40 -14.17 6.11 2.55
C GLY A 40 -15.25 6.88 1.79
N LYS A 41 -14.88 7.81 0.89
CA LYS A 41 -15.81 8.54 0.02
C LYS A 41 -15.98 7.90 -1.37
N LYS A 42 -15.35 6.75 -1.63
CA LYS A 42 -15.38 6.08 -2.94
C LYS A 42 -16.34 4.91 -2.94
N SER A 43 -16.99 4.67 -4.08
CA SER A 43 -17.77 3.46 -4.29
C SER A 43 -16.85 2.23 -4.40
N LYS A 44 -17.42 1.05 -4.17
CA LYS A 44 -16.70 -0.22 -4.34
C LYS A 44 -16.02 -0.34 -5.71
N LYS A 45 -16.73 0.00 -6.78
CA LYS A 45 -16.20 -0.05 -8.16
C LYS A 45 -15.03 0.92 -8.38
N GLN A 46 -15.10 2.11 -7.77
CA GLN A 46 -13.99 3.06 -7.80
C GLN A 46 -12.77 2.50 -7.06
N LEU A 47 -12.97 1.92 -5.87
CA LEU A 47 -11.89 1.30 -5.09
C LEU A 47 -11.25 0.12 -5.82
N GLU A 48 -12.03 -0.76 -6.43
CA GLU A 48 -11.51 -1.87 -7.25
C GLU A 48 -10.60 -1.36 -8.36
N THR A 49 -11.03 -0.31 -9.06
CA THR A 49 -10.23 0.31 -10.13
C THR A 49 -8.93 0.91 -9.60
N ILE A 50 -9.01 1.65 -8.48
CA ILE A 50 -7.86 2.29 -7.85
C ILE A 50 -6.85 1.24 -7.37
N ILE A 51 -7.32 0.24 -6.61
CA ILE A 51 -6.48 -0.82 -6.04
C ILE A 51 -5.78 -1.62 -7.14
N ASN A 52 -6.51 -2.03 -8.18
CA ASN A 52 -5.92 -2.76 -9.31
C ASN A 52 -4.83 -1.94 -10.02
N LYS A 53 -5.06 -0.63 -10.21
CA LYS A 53 -4.06 0.27 -10.80
C LYS A 53 -2.84 0.40 -9.90
N THR A 54 -3.02 0.53 -8.59
CA THR A 54 -1.91 0.63 -7.62
C THR A 54 -1.10 -0.66 -7.59
N ILE A 55 -1.74 -1.83 -7.57
CA ILE A 55 -1.06 -3.14 -7.62
C ILE A 55 -0.24 -3.27 -8.92
N LYS A 56 -0.82 -2.92 -10.07
CA LYS A 56 -0.10 -2.94 -11.35
C LYS A 56 1.13 -2.04 -11.33
N MET A 57 0.96 -0.81 -10.86
CA MET A 57 2.04 0.17 -10.76
C MET A 57 3.15 -0.28 -9.80
N LEU A 58 2.80 -0.88 -8.65
CA LEU A 58 3.80 -1.44 -7.72
C LEU A 58 4.57 -2.62 -8.34
N LYS A 59 3.89 -3.50 -9.07
CA LYS A 59 4.52 -4.61 -9.82
C LYS A 59 5.54 -4.11 -10.85
N GLU A 60 5.18 -3.07 -11.59
CA GLU A 60 6.02 -2.52 -12.66
C GLU A 60 7.24 -1.77 -12.10
N ASN A 61 7.09 -1.03 -11.00
CA ASN A 61 8.18 -0.25 -10.42
C ASN A 61 9.07 -1.04 -9.45
N PHE A 62 8.56 -2.13 -8.87
CA PHE A 62 9.26 -2.95 -7.89
C PHE A 62 9.15 -4.45 -8.21
N PRO A 63 9.62 -4.92 -9.38
CA PRO A 63 9.48 -6.31 -9.83
C PRO A 63 10.13 -7.32 -8.87
N GLN A 64 11.13 -6.91 -8.10
CA GLN A 64 11.85 -7.71 -7.12
C GLN A 64 11.11 -7.97 -5.79
N MET A 65 9.87 -7.48 -5.65
CA MET A 65 9.05 -7.66 -4.44
C MET A 65 7.99 -8.76 -4.54
N LEU A 66 7.79 -9.34 -5.72
CA LEU A 66 6.78 -10.36 -5.98
C LEU A 66 7.38 -11.61 -6.61
#